data_AF-A0A7X6YNY7-F1
#
_entry.id   AF-A0A7X6YNY7-F1
#
_cell.length_a   1.000
_cell.length_b   1.000
_cell.length_c   1.000
_cell.angle_alpha   90.00
_cell.angle_beta   90.00
_cell.angle_gamma   90.00
#
_symmetry.space_group_name_H-M   'P 1'
#
loop_
_entity.id
_entity.type
_entity.pdbx_description
1 polymer ?
#
loop_
_entity_poly.entity_id
_entity_poly.type
_entity_poly.pdbx_seq_one_letter_code
_entity_poly.pdbx_strand_id
1 'polypeptide(L)'
;IERAKKGLRQAVVLVLILAGGLSAFFLIVAKPLAAVFNSDPQVNQYTIQVMISILSLYWLFGVNEVFGGALRGVGRSMVPMLVTLICMSGFRVLWIYGILPFKSTFDFMLLAYPLSWIITFLAYIIYMKKVDWLPVAEKSEEYKEAKNTEAGI
;
A
#
# COMPACT_ATOMS: atom_id res chain seq x y z
N ILE A 1 -6.65 22.76 2.56
CA ILE A 1 -6.03 21.65 3.36
C ILE A 1 -7.06 20.76 4.08
N GLU A 2 -8.00 21.29 4.87
CA GLU A 2 -8.91 20.48 5.70
C GLU A 2 -9.80 19.51 4.90
N ARG A 3 -10.27 19.94 3.73
CA ARG A 3 -11.01 19.09 2.78
C ARG A 3 -10.20 17.87 2.32
N ALA A 4 -8.90 18.05 2.04
CA ALA A 4 -8.02 16.95 1.61
C ALA A 4 -7.81 15.91 2.71
N LYS A 5 -7.58 16.36 3.96
CA LYS A 5 -7.47 15.46 5.12
C LYS A 5 -8.78 14.72 5.41
N LYS A 6 -9.93 15.38 5.28
CA LYS A 6 -11.25 14.75 5.42
C LYS A 6 -11.50 13.69 4.35
N GLY A 7 -11.18 14.00 3.10
CA GLY A 7 -11.30 13.06 1.98
C GLY A 7 -10.40 11.84 2.15
N LEU A 8 -9.16 12.03 2.58
CA LEU A 8 -8.24 10.93 2.89
C LEU A 8 -8.80 10.01 3.98
N ARG A 9 -9.30 10.58 5.08
CA ARG A 9 -9.90 9.79 6.17
C ARG A 9 -11.10 8.96 5.68
N GLN A 10 -11.95 9.54 4.84
CA GLN A 10 -13.09 8.83 4.24
C GLN A 10 -12.63 7.70 3.31
N ALA A 11 -11.60 7.93 2.47
CA ALA A 11 -11.04 6.91 1.60
C ALA A 11 -10.44 5.74 2.38
N VAL A 12 -9.73 6.01 3.48
CA VAL A 12 -9.19 4.97 4.37
C VAL A 12 -10.33 4.14 4.98
N VAL A 13 -11.37 4.78 5.52
CA VAL A 13 -12.53 4.07 6.09
C VAL A 13 -13.22 3.20 5.03
N LEU A 14 -13.40 3.74 3.82
CA LEU A 14 -14.02 3.01 2.72
C LEU A 14 -13.19 1.77 2.33
N VAL A 15 -11.87 1.91 2.25
CA VAL A 15 -10.98 0.77 1.96
C VAL A 15 -11.00 -0.26 3.08
N LEU A 16 -11.00 0.16 4.36
CA LEU A 16 -11.06 -0.79 5.47
C LEU A 16 -12.34 -1.63 5.41
N ILE A 17 -13.47 -1.00 5.08
CA ILE A 17 -14.76 -1.70 4.95
C ILE A 17 -14.76 -2.61 3.72
N LEU A 18 -14.43 -2.08 2.54
CA LEU A 18 -14.54 -2.82 1.28
C LEU A 18 -13.46 -3.90 1.16
N ALA A 19 -12.18 -3.54 1.30
CA ALA A 19 -11.09 -4.48 1.17
C ALA A 19 -11.08 -5.48 2.33
N GLY A 20 -11.34 -5.02 3.56
CA GLY A 20 -11.46 -5.90 4.73
C GLY A 20 -12.64 -6.85 4.61
N GLY A 21 -13.82 -6.35 4.25
CA GLY A 21 -15.03 -7.15 4.07
C GLY A 21 -14.90 -8.17 2.95
N LEU A 22 -14.38 -7.77 1.78
CA LEU A 22 -14.19 -8.68 0.66
C LEU A 22 -13.12 -9.75 0.96
N SER A 23 -12.05 -9.36 1.67
CA SER A 23 -11.02 -10.32 2.09
C SER A 23 -11.58 -11.34 3.08
N ALA A 24 -12.36 -10.90 4.06
CA ALA A 24 -13.03 -11.80 5.00
C ALA A 24 -14.01 -12.75 4.28
N PHE A 25 -14.79 -12.23 3.33
CA PHE A 25 -15.68 -13.04 2.50
C PHE A 25 -14.91 -14.13 1.74
N PHE A 26 -13.83 -13.77 1.04
CA PHE A 26 -13.02 -14.73 0.29
C PHE A 26 -12.31 -15.75 1.18
N LEU A 27 -11.96 -15.40 2.42
CA LEU A 27 -11.41 -16.35 3.38
C LEU A 27 -12.45 -17.40 3.82
N ILE A 28 -13.72 -17.00 4.00
CA ILE A 28 -14.81 -17.93 4.33
C ILE A 28 -15.03 -18.94 3.19
N VAL A 29 -14.99 -18.47 1.95
CA VAL A 29 -15.18 -19.31 0.75
C VAL A 29 -13.86 -19.85 0.18
N ALA A 30 -12.75 -19.80 0.90
CA ALA A 30 -11.43 -20.13 0.35
C ALA A 30 -11.32 -21.56 -0.18
N LYS A 31 -11.87 -22.54 0.56
CA LYS A 31 -11.85 -23.95 0.17
C LYS A 31 -12.64 -24.23 -1.13
N PRO A 32 -13.93 -23.87 -1.22
CA PRO A 32 -14.67 -24.07 -2.46
C PRO A 32 -14.10 -23.23 -3.60
N LEU A 33 -13.58 -22.03 -3.32
CA LEU A 33 -12.96 -21.20 -4.35
C LEU A 33 -11.69 -21.84 -4.92
N ALA A 34 -10.81 -22.39 -4.08
CA ALA A 34 -9.61 -23.09 -4.54
C ALA A 34 -9.96 -24.30 -5.42
N ALA A 35 -10.96 -25.08 -5.01
CA ALA A 35 -11.40 -26.27 -5.75
C ALA A 35 -11.99 -25.98 -7.14
N VAL A 36 -12.45 -24.74 -7.41
CA VAL A 36 -12.91 -24.32 -8.74
C VAL A 36 -11.74 -24.17 -9.72
N PHE A 37 -10.56 -23.80 -9.24
CA PHE A 37 -9.39 -23.56 -10.10
C PHE A 37 -8.58 -24.82 -10.36
N ASN A 38 -8.53 -25.76 -9.41
CA ASN A 38 -7.75 -26.98 -9.55
C ASN A 38 -8.37 -28.14 -8.74
N SER A 39 -8.37 -29.33 -9.32
CA SER A 39 -8.86 -30.55 -8.64
C SER A 39 -7.78 -31.24 -7.79
N ASP A 40 -6.50 -30.89 -7.96
CA ASP A 40 -5.39 -31.45 -7.21
C ASP A 40 -5.44 -30.97 -5.74
N PRO A 41 -5.60 -31.87 -4.76
CA PRO A 41 -5.61 -31.53 -3.34
C PRO A 41 -4.35 -30.80 -2.88
N GLN A 42 -3.18 -31.11 -3.44
CA GLN A 42 -1.91 -30.49 -3.06
C GLN A 42 -1.87 -29.02 -3.52
N VAL A 43 -2.31 -28.72 -4.74
CA VAL A 43 -2.41 -27.34 -5.26
C VAL A 43 -3.43 -26.52 -4.48
N ASN A 44 -4.55 -27.15 -4.08
CA ASN A 44 -5.58 -26.50 -3.27
C ASN A 44 -5.07 -26.09 -1.89
N GLN A 45 -4.24 -26.92 -1.25
CA GLN A 45 -3.61 -26.57 0.03
C GLN A 45 -2.72 -25.33 -0.10
N TYR A 46 -1.85 -25.27 -1.11
CA TYR A 46 -1.01 -24.09 -1.34
C TYR A 46 -1.84 -22.85 -1.68
N THR A 47 -2.89 -22.99 -2.49
CA THR A 47 -3.80 -21.89 -2.81
C THR A 47 -4.44 -21.31 -1.55
N ILE A 48 -4.96 -22.17 -0.67
CA ILE A 48 -5.58 -21.73 0.59
C ILE A 48 -4.54 -21.07 1.50
N GLN A 49 -3.31 -21.58 1.57
CA GLN A 49 -2.22 -20.95 2.33
C GLN A 49 -1.94 -19.52 1.83
N VAL A 50 -1.80 -19.34 0.52
CA VAL A 50 -1.62 -18.00 -0.09
C VAL A 50 -2.79 -17.10 0.25
N MET A 51 -4.03 -17.58 0.08
CA MET A 51 -5.23 -16.82 0.40
C MET A 51 -5.23 -16.34 1.85
N ILE A 52 -4.94 -17.23 2.80
CA ILE A 52 -4.87 -16.85 4.23
C ILE A 52 -3.77 -15.81 4.45
N SER A 53 -2.56 -16.02 3.93
CA SER A 53 -1.43 -15.10 4.16
C SER A 53 -1.66 -13.72 3.54
N ILE A 54 -2.18 -13.65 2.31
CA ILE A 54 -2.34 -12.41 1.54
C ILE A 54 -3.63 -11.69 1.92
N LEU A 55 -4.77 -12.39 1.99
CA LEU A 55 -6.07 -11.76 2.22
C LEU A 55 -6.20 -11.21 3.65
N SER A 56 -5.57 -11.84 4.64
CA SER A 56 -5.63 -11.38 6.04
C SER A 56 -5.12 -9.94 6.23
N LEU A 57 -4.16 -9.50 5.42
CA LEU A 57 -3.57 -8.16 5.48
C LEU A 57 -3.80 -7.33 4.21
N TYR A 58 -4.76 -7.73 3.37
CA TYR A 58 -5.05 -7.03 2.12
C TYR A 58 -5.66 -5.63 2.32
N TRP A 59 -6.39 -5.43 3.41
CA TRP A 59 -6.87 -4.10 3.81
C TRP A 59 -5.70 -3.13 4.05
N LEU A 60 -4.58 -3.60 4.60
CA LEU A 60 -3.39 -2.78 4.86
C LEU A 60 -2.74 -2.38 3.54
N PHE A 61 -2.67 -3.31 2.57
CA PHE A 61 -2.25 -3.01 1.22
C PHE A 61 -3.15 -1.94 0.57
N GLY A 62 -4.47 -2.06 0.70
CA GLY A 62 -5.40 -1.04 0.22
C GLY A 62 -5.15 0.34 0.84
N VAL A 63 -4.84 0.41 2.13
CA VAL A 63 -4.52 1.68 2.80
C VAL A 63 -3.23 2.30 2.24
N ASN A 64 -2.21 1.49 1.93
CA ASN A 64 -1.00 1.95 1.26
C ASN A 64 -1.30 2.56 -0.11
N GLU A 65 -2.20 1.95 -0.89
CA GLU A 65 -2.61 2.48 -2.19
C GLU A 65 -3.37 3.81 -2.05
N VAL A 66 -4.23 3.95 -1.03
CA VAL A 66 -4.91 5.22 -0.72
C VAL A 66 -3.89 6.31 -0.37
N PHE A 67 -2.87 5.98 0.44
CA PHE A 67 -1.81 6.92 0.78
C PHE A 67 -1.00 7.35 -0.45
N GLY A 68 -0.60 6.39 -1.29
CA GLY A 68 0.07 6.66 -2.56
C GLY A 68 -0.79 7.50 -3.51
N GLY A 69 -2.09 7.24 -3.56
CA GLY A 69 -3.06 8.01 -4.35
C GLY A 69 -3.21 9.45 -3.86
N ALA A 70 -3.34 9.65 -2.55
CA ALA A 70 -3.47 10.99 -1.95
C ALA A 70 -2.22 11.86 -2.21
N LEU A 71 -1.02 11.27 -2.11
CA LEU A 71 0.24 11.98 -2.40
C LEU A 71 0.38 12.35 -3.88
N ARG A 72 -0.04 11.46 -4.80
CA ARG A 72 -0.12 11.77 -6.23
C ARG A 72 -1.12 12.90 -6.49
N GLY A 73 -2.25 12.92 -5.79
CA GLY A 73 -3.28 13.95 -5.92
C GLY A 73 -2.83 15.37 -5.54
N VAL A 74 -1.81 15.51 -4.68
CA VAL A 74 -1.21 16.82 -4.34
C VAL A 74 0.06 17.15 -5.14
N GLY A 75 0.41 16.33 -6.13
CA GLY A 75 1.58 16.52 -6.99
C GLY A 75 2.89 15.94 -6.45
N ARG A 76 2.84 15.11 -5.40
CA ARG A 76 4.04 14.49 -4.77
C ARG A 76 4.22 13.02 -5.19
N SER A 77 4.19 12.75 -6.49
CA SER A 77 4.21 11.39 -7.07
C SER A 77 5.53 10.63 -6.88
N MET A 78 6.64 11.34 -6.70
CA MET A 78 7.95 10.71 -6.49
C MET A 78 8.02 9.92 -5.17
N VAL A 79 7.31 10.38 -4.14
CA VAL A 79 7.35 9.73 -2.82
C VAL A 79 6.69 8.35 -2.87
N PRO A 80 5.44 8.20 -3.36
CA PRO A 80 4.84 6.89 -3.58
C PRO A 80 5.69 5.97 -4.45
N MET A 81 6.30 6.50 -5.50
CA MET A 81 7.17 5.73 -6.38
C MET A 81 8.36 5.13 -5.62
N LEU A 82 9.08 5.94 -4.85
CA LEU A 82 10.25 5.49 -4.08
C LEU A 82 9.85 4.53 -2.96
N VAL A 83 8.75 4.81 -2.25
CA VAL A 83 8.26 3.94 -1.18
C VAL A 83 7.89 2.56 -1.73
N THR A 84 7.13 2.48 -2.84
CA THR A 84 6.77 1.20 -3.45
C THR A 84 7.99 0.47 -4.01
N LEU A 85 8.93 1.19 -4.63
CA LEU A 85 10.15 0.59 -5.16
C LEU A 85 11.02 -0.01 -4.06
N ILE A 86 11.25 0.72 -2.97
CA ILE A 86 12.17 0.30 -1.89
C ILE A 86 11.48 -0.65 -0.92
N CYS A 87 10.35 -0.24 -0.33
CA CYS A 87 9.72 -0.95 0.79
C CYS A 87 8.87 -2.14 0.33
N MET A 88 8.22 -2.04 -0.84
CA MET A 88 7.33 -3.10 -1.31
C MET A 88 8.08 -4.09 -2.21
N SER A 89 8.81 -3.61 -3.21
CA SER A 89 9.49 -4.46 -4.19
C SER A 89 10.93 -4.79 -3.78
N GLY A 90 11.72 -3.78 -3.41
CA GLY A 90 13.12 -3.93 -3.01
C GLY A 90 13.28 -4.84 -1.80
N PHE A 91 12.47 -4.62 -0.76
CA PHE A 91 12.43 -5.52 0.41
C PHE A 91 12.12 -6.97 0.03
N ARG A 92 11.17 -7.22 -0.88
CA ARG A 92 10.84 -8.59 -1.30
C ARG A 92 11.98 -9.25 -2.07
N VAL A 93 12.65 -8.50 -2.95
CA VAL A 93 13.84 -8.99 -3.66
C VAL A 93 14.94 -9.33 -2.66
N LEU A 94 15.23 -8.43 -1.72
CA LEU A 94 16.20 -8.67 -0.65
C LEU A 94 15.81 -9.88 0.22
N TRP A 95 14.52 -10.06 0.51
CA TRP A 95 14.03 -11.21 1.26
C TRP A 95 14.27 -12.52 0.50
N ILE A 96 13.94 -12.56 -0.79
CA ILE A 96 14.08 -13.77 -1.62
C ILE A 96 15.55 -14.15 -1.82
N TYR A 97 16.42 -13.19 -2.16
CA TYR A 97 17.83 -13.50 -2.42
C TYR A 97 18.70 -13.57 -1.16
N GLY A 98 18.35 -12.80 -0.13
CA GLY A 98 19.13 -12.70 1.09
C GLY A 98 18.66 -13.63 2.20
N ILE A 99 17.35 -13.69 2.47
CA ILE A 99 16.81 -14.31 3.70
C ILE A 99 16.25 -15.71 3.43
N LEU A 100 15.58 -15.90 2.29
CA LEU A 100 14.98 -17.18 1.92
C LEU A 100 15.99 -18.35 1.86
N PRO A 101 17.26 -18.19 1.43
CA PRO A 101 18.23 -19.29 1.43
C PRO A 101 18.50 -19.90 2.82
N PHE A 102 18.28 -19.15 3.90
CA PHE A 102 18.43 -19.66 5.26
C PHE A 102 17.26 -20.54 5.71
N LYS A 103 16.05 -20.32 5.14
CA LYS A 103 14.85 -21.12 5.41
C LYS A 103 13.96 -21.14 4.17
N SER A 104 14.27 -22.06 3.25
CA SER A 104 13.58 -22.23 1.96
C SER A 104 12.22 -22.92 2.10
N THR A 105 11.31 -22.34 2.89
CA THR A 105 9.94 -22.84 3.07
C THR A 105 8.96 -21.88 2.37
N PHE A 106 7.93 -22.44 1.75
CA PHE A 106 6.87 -21.67 1.09
C PHE A 106 6.23 -20.62 2.01
N ASP A 107 5.89 -20.98 3.24
CA ASP A 107 5.33 -20.06 4.23
C ASP A 107 6.28 -18.89 4.53
N PHE A 108 7.58 -19.16 4.58
CA PHE A 108 8.58 -18.14 4.87
C PHE A 108 8.79 -17.17 3.70
N MET A 109 8.56 -17.63 2.46
CA MET A 109 8.45 -16.77 1.29
C MET A 109 7.17 -15.90 1.36
N LEU A 110 6.04 -16.47 1.77
CA LEU A 110 4.77 -15.73 1.88
C LEU A 110 4.82 -14.64 2.95
N LEU A 111 5.57 -14.84 4.04
CA LEU A 111 5.78 -13.82 5.08
C LEU A 111 6.42 -12.53 4.57
N ALA A 112 7.15 -12.56 3.47
CA ALA A 112 7.71 -11.36 2.85
C ALA A 112 6.63 -10.35 2.44
N TYR A 113 5.44 -10.84 2.05
CA TYR A 113 4.36 -9.98 1.55
C TYR A 113 3.75 -9.13 2.68
N PRO A 114 3.23 -9.71 3.79
CA PRO A 114 2.70 -8.89 4.86
C PRO A 114 3.73 -7.98 5.52
N LEU A 115 4.98 -8.45 5.68
CA LEU A 115 6.06 -7.63 6.22
C LEU A 115 6.34 -6.41 5.32
N SER A 116 6.40 -6.60 4.00
CA SER A 116 6.57 -5.49 3.06
C SER A 116 5.47 -4.44 3.18
N TRP A 117 4.21 -4.87 3.39
CA TRP A 117 3.08 -3.95 3.55
C TRP A 117 3.12 -3.18 4.86
N ILE A 118 3.54 -3.82 5.96
CA ILE A 118 3.73 -3.16 7.26
C ILE A 118 4.83 -2.10 7.15
N ILE A 119 5.97 -2.44 6.54
CA ILE A 119 7.08 -1.49 6.35
C ILE A 119 6.64 -0.31 5.48
N THR A 120 5.93 -0.58 4.37
CA THR A 120 5.39 0.44 3.47
C THR A 120 4.40 1.36 4.20
N PHE A 121 3.52 0.78 5.01
CA PHE A 121 2.55 1.54 5.81
C PHE A 121 3.22 2.46 6.81
N LEU A 122 4.23 1.96 7.53
CA LEU A 122 5.01 2.76 8.47
C LEU A 122 5.72 3.92 7.75
N ALA A 123 6.33 3.67 6.59
CA ALA A 123 6.98 4.70 5.78
C ALA A 123 5.98 5.81 5.37
N TYR A 124 4.78 5.43 4.91
CA TYR A 124 3.75 6.41 4.56
C TYR A 124 3.24 7.18 5.77
N ILE A 125 2.99 6.54 6.92
CA ILE A 125 2.56 7.23 8.14
C ILE A 125 3.60 8.26 8.59
N ILE A 126 4.89 7.91 8.58
CA ILE A 126 5.98 8.84 8.92
C ILE A 126 6.00 10.02 7.96
N TYR A 127 5.85 9.77 6.65
CA TYR A 127 5.86 10.82 5.64
C TYR A 127 4.62 11.72 5.73
N MET A 128 3.43 11.15 5.87
CA MET A 128 2.17 11.90 5.95
C MET A 128 2.05 12.81 7.17
N LYS A 129 2.73 12.49 8.27
CA LYS A 129 2.82 13.40 9.42
C LYS A 129 3.61 14.68 9.13
N LYS A 130 4.53 14.64 8.16
CA LYS A 130 5.42 15.76 7.79
C LYS A 130 5.02 16.46 6.49
N VAL A 131 4.09 15.89 5.73
CA VAL A 131 3.77 16.39 4.39
C VAL A 131 2.98 17.70 4.47
N ASP A 132 3.43 18.66 3.67
CA ASP A 132 2.67 19.86 3.37
C ASP A 132 1.56 19.50 2.36
N TRP A 133 0.32 19.71 2.79
CA TRP A 133 -0.90 19.38 2.06
C TRP A 133 -1.30 20.45 1.05
N LEU A 134 -0.55 21.56 0.95
CA LEU A 134 -0.71 22.48 -0.18
C LEU A 134 -0.32 21.74 -1.48
N PRO A 135 -1.20 21.71 -2.49
CA PRO A 135 -0.84 21.23 -3.82
C PRO A 135 0.41 21.93 -4.35
N VAL A 136 1.31 21.19 -4.99
CA VAL A 136 2.56 21.75 -5.54
C VAL A 136 2.29 22.86 -6.56
N ALA A 137 1.18 22.76 -7.31
CA ALA A 137 0.76 23.79 -8.27
C ALA A 137 0.44 25.12 -7.57
N GLU A 138 -0.42 25.10 -6.55
CA GLU A 138 -0.83 26.29 -5.77
C GLU A 138 0.39 26.96 -5.12
N LYS A 139 1.29 26.16 -4.53
CA LYS A 139 2.53 26.67 -3.94
C LYS A 139 3.47 27.34 -4.95
N SER A 140 3.46 26.87 -6.20
CA SER A 140 4.27 27.46 -7.27
C SER A 140 3.71 28.79 -7.78
N GLU A 141 2.40 28.99 -7.69
CA GLU A 141 1.72 30.25 -8.03
C GLU A 141 1.93 31.29 -6.93
N GLU A 142 1.72 30.91 -5.67
CA GLU A 142 1.94 31.78 -4.50
C GLU A 142 3.40 32.30 -4.45
N TYR A 143 4.37 31.42 -4.77
CA TYR A 143 5.78 31.83 -4.89
C TYR A 143 6.02 32.84 -6.02
N LYS A 144 5.35 32.68 -7.16
CA LYS A 144 5.46 33.62 -8.29
C LYS A 144 4.83 34.98 -7.95
N GLU A 145 3.66 34.99 -7.32
CA GLU A 145 2.97 36.22 -6.90
C GLU A 145 3.78 36.99 -5.86
N ALA A 146 4.32 36.31 -4.84
CA ALA A 146 5.18 36.92 -3.85
C ALA A 146 6.41 37.56 -4.50
N LYS A 147 7.05 36.86 -5.44
CA LYS A 147 8.22 37.36 -6.16
C LYS A 147 7.90 38.55 -7.06
N ASN A 148 6.75 38.56 -7.73
CA ASN A 148 6.31 39.70 -8.56
C ASN A 148 6.04 40.94 -7.70
N THR A 149 5.38 40.74 -6.55
CA THR A 149 5.09 41.80 -5.57
C THR A 149 6.37 42.43 -5.01
N GLU A 150 7.38 41.60 -4.67
CA GLU A 150 8.70 42.09 -4.24
C GLU A 150 9.48 42.81 -5.35
N ALA A 151 9.27 42.40 -6.61
CA ALA A 151 9.88 43.04 -7.78
C ALA A 151 9.21 44.37 -8.17
N GLY A 152 8.12 44.76 -7.50
CA GLY A 152 7.36 45.99 -7.82
C GLY A 152 6.63 45.94 -9.17
N ILE A 153 6.34 44.73 -9.68
CA ILE A 153 5.60 44.47 -10.92
C ILE A 153 4.16 44.09 -10.57
#